data_AF-A0A522DDA6-F1
#
_entry.id   AF-A0A522DDA6-F1
#
_cell.length_a   1.000
_cell.length_b   1.000
_cell.length_c   1.000
_cell.angle_alpha   90.00
_cell.angle_beta   90.00
_cell.angle_gamma   90.00
#
_symmetry.space_group_name_H-M   'P 1'
#
loop_
_entity.id
_entity.type
_entity.pdbx_description
1 polymer ?
#
loop_
_entity_poly.entity_id
_entity_poly.type
_entity_poly.pdbx_seq_one_letter_code
_entity_poly.pdbx_strand_id
1 'polypeptide(L)'
;MSSPEENLITIPFIDVREKGAIGIVEEHKAKTADLLAKSAGAFGWKSKMVAGIALPIGDKLSRRWLKKANNPYRDEIEKTAQIVGGKGVVCLNMCYEWGCTSGSFQVEPGKAPHLVRILDWPFPALGENTVVALQKGPAGEFHNVTWPGMSGCFNAVAHGRFAAALNQAPMRRHWTGIFIDWARNRHLINKQKALPPAHLLRHVFETAKDYAEAKKMLSTEPISIPVIYILTGMKEGEGCVIERTENNAFIREMQNGRVTAANHFESPLNGLGHGWMPRATNSHNRVVCAMGVDMTDISKDFEWFREPIANYESRLAMVAKADTGNFKVIGTAGVKPVTKVFRM
;
A
#
# COMPACT_ATOMS: atom_id res chain seq x y z
N MET A 1 10.62 -31.33 -18.86
CA MET A 1 10.50 -30.47 -17.66
C MET A 1 10.38 -29.05 -18.17
N SER A 2 9.20 -28.45 -18.05
CA SER A 2 8.98 -27.03 -18.38
C SER A 2 9.88 -26.17 -17.51
N SER A 3 10.43 -25.08 -18.06
CA SER A 3 11.31 -24.20 -17.29
C SER A 3 10.55 -23.58 -16.12
N PRO A 4 11.18 -23.27 -14.98
CA PRO A 4 10.51 -22.64 -13.83
C PRO A 4 9.73 -21.36 -14.17
N GLU A 5 10.09 -20.67 -15.27
CA GLU A 5 9.43 -19.44 -15.73
C GLU A 5 8.12 -19.68 -16.49
N GLU A 6 7.87 -20.87 -17.05
CA GLU A 6 6.66 -21.15 -17.85
C GLU A 6 5.38 -21.16 -17.00
N ASN A 7 5.49 -21.32 -15.68
CA ASN A 7 4.34 -21.37 -14.76
C ASN A 7 4.03 -20.03 -14.07
N LEU A 8 4.75 -18.95 -14.39
CA LEU A 8 4.54 -17.64 -13.77
C LEU A 8 3.33 -16.90 -14.35
N ILE A 9 2.52 -16.32 -13.46
CA ILE A 9 1.31 -15.58 -13.82
C ILE A 9 1.70 -14.24 -14.47
N THR A 10 1.00 -13.85 -15.53
CA THR A 10 1.16 -12.50 -16.12
C THR A 10 0.29 -11.51 -15.35
N ILE A 11 0.89 -10.41 -14.88
CA ILE A 11 0.16 -9.30 -14.26
C ILE A 11 -0.61 -8.57 -15.37
N PRO A 12 -1.95 -8.48 -15.30
CA PRO A 12 -2.72 -7.77 -16.30
C PRO A 12 -2.53 -6.26 -16.17
N PHE A 13 -2.48 -5.59 -17.32
CA PHE A 13 -2.63 -4.14 -17.45
C PHE A 13 -4.06 -3.84 -17.86
N ILE A 14 -4.74 -2.95 -17.14
CA ILE A 14 -6.15 -2.64 -17.36
C ILE A 14 -6.32 -1.13 -17.45
N ASP A 15 -6.93 -0.66 -18.53
CA ASP A 15 -7.37 0.73 -18.65
C ASP A 15 -8.73 0.92 -17.99
N VAL A 16 -8.75 1.67 -16.90
CA VAL A 16 -9.96 1.98 -16.13
C VAL A 16 -10.21 3.48 -16.00
N ARG A 17 -9.67 4.29 -16.93
CA ARG A 17 -9.85 5.74 -16.90
C ARG A 17 -11.32 6.15 -16.87
N GLU A 18 -12.18 5.50 -17.66
CA GLU A 18 -13.61 5.82 -17.70
C GLU A 18 -14.44 5.07 -16.64
N LYS A 19 -14.02 3.87 -16.26
CA LYS A 19 -14.81 2.97 -15.39
C LYS A 19 -14.43 3.05 -13.91
N GLY A 20 -13.28 3.63 -13.58
CA GLY A 20 -12.72 3.60 -12.23
C GLY A 20 -12.43 2.18 -11.74
N ALA A 21 -12.29 1.98 -10.43
CA ALA A 21 -11.93 0.67 -9.87
C ALA A 21 -12.93 -0.45 -10.20
N ILE A 22 -14.17 -0.10 -10.57
CA ILE A 22 -15.21 -1.03 -11.02
C ILE A 22 -14.78 -1.78 -12.29
N GLY A 23 -14.08 -1.12 -13.21
CA GLY A 23 -13.62 -1.74 -14.46
C GLY A 23 -12.71 -2.95 -14.24
N ILE A 24 -11.87 -2.90 -13.19
CA ILE A 24 -10.97 -4.00 -12.79
C ILE A 24 -11.78 -5.25 -12.45
N VAL A 25 -12.89 -5.06 -11.72
CA VAL A 25 -13.74 -6.15 -11.27
C VAL A 25 -14.57 -6.71 -12.42
N GLU A 26 -15.09 -5.86 -13.30
CA GLU A 26 -15.86 -6.29 -14.48
C GLU A 26 -15.04 -7.20 -15.39
N GLU A 27 -13.77 -6.87 -15.62
CA GLU A 27 -12.86 -7.63 -16.49
C GLU A 27 -12.31 -8.89 -15.82
N HIS A 28 -12.18 -8.89 -14.48
CA HIS A 28 -11.61 -10.02 -13.74
C HIS A 28 -12.47 -10.51 -12.56
N LYS A 29 -13.77 -10.72 -12.81
CA LYS A 29 -14.70 -11.26 -11.80
C LYS A 29 -14.19 -12.55 -11.15
N ALA A 30 -13.64 -13.47 -11.95
CA ALA A 30 -13.11 -14.74 -11.47
C ALA A 30 -11.91 -14.57 -10.52
N LYS A 31 -10.94 -13.70 -10.86
CA LYS A 31 -9.82 -13.36 -9.96
C LYS A 31 -10.29 -12.70 -8.68
N THR A 32 -11.31 -11.84 -8.78
CA THR A 32 -11.88 -11.16 -7.61
C THR A 32 -12.54 -12.15 -6.65
N ALA A 33 -13.31 -13.11 -7.18
CA ALA A 33 -13.92 -14.17 -6.40
C ALA A 33 -12.87 -15.10 -5.76
N ASP A 34 -11.83 -15.48 -6.50
CA ASP A 34 -10.71 -16.29 -6.00
C ASP A 34 -9.97 -15.60 -4.85
N LEU A 35 -9.61 -14.33 -5.02
CA LEU A 35 -8.92 -13.53 -4.01
C LEU A 35 -9.72 -13.48 -2.70
N LEU A 36 -11.03 -13.21 -2.77
CA LEU A 36 -11.89 -13.16 -1.59
C LEU A 36 -12.05 -14.53 -0.92
N ALA A 37 -12.25 -15.58 -1.71
CA ALA A 37 -12.40 -16.94 -1.19
C ALA A 37 -11.14 -17.40 -0.44
N LYS A 38 -9.97 -17.14 -1.00
CA LYS A 38 -8.67 -17.48 -0.38
C LYS A 38 -8.36 -16.58 0.82
N SER A 39 -8.68 -15.28 0.75
CA SER A 39 -8.49 -14.35 1.87
C SER A 39 -9.35 -14.71 3.07
N ALA A 40 -10.60 -15.14 2.87
CA ALA A 40 -11.48 -15.60 3.96
C ALA A 40 -10.94 -16.87 4.68
N GLY A 41 -10.16 -17.68 3.97
CA GLY A 41 -9.51 -18.88 4.50
C GLY A 41 -8.08 -18.68 5.00
N ALA A 42 -7.58 -17.43 5.10
CA ALA A 42 -6.17 -17.13 5.37
C ALA A 42 -5.61 -17.80 6.65
N PHE A 43 -6.45 -18.10 7.64
CA PHE A 43 -6.05 -18.75 8.90
C PHE A 43 -6.72 -20.13 9.07
N GLY A 44 -7.02 -20.81 7.95
CA GLY A 44 -7.55 -22.17 7.91
C GLY A 44 -9.08 -22.26 7.93
N TRP A 45 -9.61 -23.49 8.01
CA TRP A 45 -11.05 -23.75 7.86
C TRP A 45 -11.91 -23.06 8.94
N LYS A 46 -11.39 -22.96 10.17
CA LYS A 46 -12.05 -22.22 11.26
C LYS A 46 -12.16 -20.73 10.94
N SER A 47 -11.14 -20.13 10.30
CA SER A 47 -11.18 -18.73 9.89
C SER A 47 -12.23 -18.49 8.82
N LYS A 48 -12.43 -19.46 7.90
CA LYS A 48 -13.46 -19.38 6.86
C LYS A 48 -14.87 -19.35 7.46
N MET A 49 -15.14 -20.17 8.47
CA MET A 49 -16.43 -20.15 9.18
C MET A 49 -16.64 -18.83 9.93
N VAL A 50 -15.63 -18.37 10.67
CA VAL A 50 -15.68 -17.08 11.39
C VAL A 50 -15.86 -15.91 10.41
N ALA A 51 -15.17 -15.94 9.27
CA ALA A 51 -15.29 -14.93 8.22
C ALA A 51 -16.73 -14.85 7.66
N GLY A 52 -17.43 -15.97 7.55
CA GLY A 52 -18.83 -16.01 7.11
C GLY A 52 -19.79 -15.16 7.95
N ILE A 53 -19.47 -14.97 9.25
CA ILE A 53 -20.22 -14.15 10.21
C ILE A 53 -19.59 -12.76 10.37
N ALA A 54 -18.26 -12.69 10.50
CA ALA A 54 -17.54 -11.46 10.78
C ALA A 54 -17.52 -10.49 9.60
N LEU A 55 -17.39 -10.99 8.36
CA LEU A 55 -17.29 -10.13 7.17
C LEU A 55 -18.56 -9.30 6.92
N PRO A 56 -19.79 -9.85 7.00
CA PRO A 56 -21.02 -9.03 6.93
C PRO A 56 -21.10 -7.93 7.99
N ILE A 57 -20.65 -8.22 9.22
CA ILE A 57 -20.61 -7.23 10.31
C ILE A 57 -19.58 -6.16 9.99
N GLY A 58 -18.38 -6.55 9.57
CA GLY A 58 -17.31 -5.66 9.13
C GLY A 58 -17.79 -4.73 8.02
N ASP A 59 -18.44 -5.28 6.99
CA ASP A 59 -19.06 -4.56 5.90
C ASP A 59 -20.08 -3.52 6.38
N LYS A 60 -20.98 -3.89 7.31
CA LYS A 60 -21.98 -2.97 7.89
C LYS A 60 -21.31 -1.83 8.65
N LEU A 61 -20.28 -2.13 9.44
CA LEU A 61 -19.53 -1.12 10.19
C LEU A 61 -18.74 -0.20 9.25
N SER A 62 -18.12 -0.75 8.20
CA SER A 62 -17.39 0.00 7.19
C SER A 62 -18.30 0.91 6.38
N ARG A 63 -19.49 0.47 5.97
CA ARG A 63 -20.49 1.33 5.32
C ARG A 63 -20.90 2.52 6.20
N ARG A 64 -21.16 2.26 7.49
CA ARG A 64 -21.48 3.33 8.46
C ARG A 64 -20.34 4.32 8.59
N TRP A 65 -19.10 3.82 8.65
CA TRP A 65 -17.91 4.65 8.75
C TRP A 65 -17.69 5.49 7.49
N LEU A 66 -17.79 4.89 6.29
CA LEU A 66 -17.65 5.58 5.00
C LEU A 66 -18.68 6.70 4.85
N LYS A 67 -19.93 6.45 5.26
CA LYS A 67 -20.98 7.48 5.29
C LYS A 67 -20.63 8.60 6.27
N LYS A 68 -20.20 8.26 7.49
CA LYS A 68 -19.83 9.24 8.53
C LYS A 68 -18.63 10.11 8.11
N ALA A 69 -17.68 9.54 7.39
CA ALA A 69 -16.50 10.22 6.88
C ALA A 69 -16.76 11.03 5.59
N ASN A 70 -18.00 10.99 5.05
CA ASN A 70 -18.32 11.54 3.74
C ASN A 70 -17.30 11.11 2.66
N ASN A 71 -16.93 9.83 2.67
CA ASN A 71 -15.82 9.34 1.85
C ASN A 71 -16.18 9.42 0.35
N PRO A 72 -15.35 10.07 -0.50
CA PRO A 72 -15.67 10.29 -1.91
C PRO A 72 -15.72 8.99 -2.72
N TYR A 73 -15.07 7.92 -2.26
CA TYR A 73 -15.03 6.62 -2.95
C TYR A 73 -16.13 5.67 -2.49
N ARG A 74 -17.03 6.11 -1.59
CA ARG A 74 -18.09 5.25 -1.01
C ARG A 74 -18.95 4.57 -2.06
N ASP A 75 -19.42 5.31 -3.06
CA ASP A 75 -20.35 4.78 -4.07
C ASP A 75 -19.63 3.81 -5.02
N GLU A 76 -18.36 4.06 -5.34
CA GLU A 76 -17.53 3.14 -6.11
C GLU A 76 -17.29 1.82 -5.37
N ILE A 77 -16.98 1.90 -4.07
CA ILE A 77 -16.81 0.72 -3.20
C ILE A 77 -18.12 -0.08 -3.10
N GLU A 78 -19.27 0.60 -2.97
CA GLU A 78 -20.56 -0.08 -2.89
C GLU A 78 -20.90 -0.80 -4.20
N LYS A 79 -20.73 -0.14 -5.35
CA LYS A 79 -20.93 -0.76 -6.67
C LYS A 79 -19.99 -1.94 -6.88
N THR A 80 -18.73 -1.81 -6.47
CA THR A 80 -17.76 -2.90 -6.50
C THR A 80 -18.24 -4.09 -5.68
N ALA A 81 -18.70 -3.87 -4.44
CA ALA A 81 -19.26 -4.92 -3.60
C ALA A 81 -20.48 -5.61 -4.23
N GLN A 82 -21.35 -4.85 -4.90
CA GLN A 82 -22.52 -5.39 -5.61
C GLN A 82 -22.12 -6.27 -6.81
N ILE A 83 -21.16 -5.84 -7.61
CA ILE A 83 -20.70 -6.59 -8.81
C ILE A 83 -20.02 -7.89 -8.41
N VAL A 84 -19.21 -7.85 -7.35
CA VAL A 84 -18.55 -9.05 -6.84
C VAL A 84 -19.55 -10.03 -6.21
N GLY A 85 -20.62 -9.52 -5.60
CA GLY A 85 -21.61 -10.33 -4.88
C GLY A 85 -21.05 -11.01 -3.60
N GLY A 86 -19.81 -10.69 -3.23
CA GLY A 86 -19.08 -11.30 -2.12
C GLY A 86 -19.20 -10.51 -0.81
N LYS A 87 -19.15 -11.23 0.33
CA LYS A 87 -19.08 -10.64 1.67
C LYS A 87 -17.67 -10.11 1.92
N GLY A 88 -17.55 -8.95 2.58
CA GLY A 88 -16.27 -8.43 3.07
C GLY A 88 -15.57 -7.44 2.15
N VAL A 89 -16.10 -7.15 0.95
CA VAL A 89 -15.48 -6.22 -0.02
C VAL A 89 -15.40 -4.80 0.55
N VAL A 90 -16.46 -4.34 1.22
CA VAL A 90 -16.47 -2.99 1.81
C VAL A 90 -15.53 -2.95 3.02
N CYS A 91 -15.47 -4.04 3.79
CA CYS A 91 -14.54 -4.18 4.89
C CYS A 91 -13.08 -4.17 4.41
N LEU A 92 -12.78 -4.85 3.30
CA LEU A 92 -11.44 -4.94 2.73
C LEU A 92 -10.91 -3.58 2.28
N ASN A 93 -11.76 -2.72 1.73
CA ASN A 93 -11.39 -1.34 1.39
C ASN A 93 -11.05 -0.47 2.61
N MET A 94 -11.43 -0.93 3.81
CA MET A 94 -11.07 -0.30 5.08
C MET A 94 -9.89 -1.01 5.76
N CYS A 95 -9.40 -2.11 5.18
CA CYS A 95 -8.22 -2.80 5.70
C CYS A 95 -6.96 -1.99 5.40
N TYR A 96 -6.01 -2.17 6.30
CA TYR A 96 -4.71 -1.55 6.24
C TYR A 96 -3.67 -2.68 6.18
N GLU A 97 -2.60 -2.50 5.42
CA GLU A 97 -1.57 -3.52 5.23
C GLU A 97 -0.95 -3.98 6.56
N TRP A 98 -0.26 -5.12 6.58
CA TRP A 98 0.26 -5.70 7.83
C TRP A 98 1.72 -5.33 8.08
N GLY A 99 2.50 -5.25 7.00
CA GLY A 99 3.88 -4.84 7.02
C GLY A 99 4.31 -4.30 5.66
N CYS A 100 5.38 -3.52 5.65
CA CYS A 100 6.04 -3.04 4.44
C CYS A 100 7.51 -2.75 4.72
N THR A 101 8.31 -2.71 3.67
CA THR A 101 9.60 -2.00 3.67
C THR A 101 9.71 -1.23 2.38
N SER A 102 9.90 0.08 2.47
CA SER A 102 9.88 0.98 1.32
C SER A 102 10.94 2.06 1.47
N GLY A 103 11.35 2.68 0.37
CA GLY A 103 12.27 3.80 0.40
C GLY A 103 12.39 4.55 -0.92
N SER A 104 13.04 5.70 -0.83
CA SER A 104 13.50 6.49 -1.96
C SER A 104 15.01 6.29 -2.12
N PHE A 105 15.46 6.02 -3.34
CA PHE A 105 16.85 5.71 -3.64
C PHE A 105 17.33 6.50 -4.87
N GLN A 106 18.35 7.33 -4.67
CA GLN A 106 19.10 8.01 -5.72
C GLN A 106 20.08 7.01 -6.37
N VAL A 107 19.54 6.14 -7.23
CA VAL A 107 20.33 5.07 -7.87
C VAL A 107 21.38 5.66 -8.82
N GLU A 108 21.03 6.71 -9.55
CA GLU A 108 21.90 7.41 -10.48
C GLU A 108 22.03 8.89 -10.06
N PRO A 109 23.24 9.44 -9.87
CA PRO A 109 23.44 10.87 -9.61
C PRO A 109 22.85 11.75 -10.72
N GLY A 110 22.24 12.89 -10.37
CA GLY A 110 21.65 13.82 -11.35
C GLY A 110 20.31 13.37 -11.97
N LYS A 111 19.74 12.24 -11.55
CA LYS A 111 18.45 11.70 -12.08
C LYS A 111 17.34 11.74 -11.03
N ALA A 112 16.10 11.44 -11.41
CA ALA A 112 15.03 11.24 -10.43
C ALA A 112 15.32 10.01 -9.54
N PRO A 113 14.93 10.03 -8.26
CA PRO A 113 15.04 8.88 -7.39
C PRO A 113 14.06 7.78 -7.77
N HIS A 114 14.40 6.55 -7.37
CA HIS A 114 13.53 5.39 -7.48
C HIS A 114 12.73 5.21 -6.19
N LEU A 115 11.43 5.01 -6.33
CA LEU A 115 10.60 4.39 -5.29
C LEU A 115 10.87 2.89 -5.29
N VAL A 116 11.28 2.34 -4.15
CA VAL A 116 11.46 0.89 -3.95
C VAL A 116 10.52 0.44 -2.83
N ARG A 117 9.78 -0.64 -3.04
CA ARG A 117 8.75 -1.10 -2.11
C ARG A 117 8.63 -2.61 -2.06
N ILE A 118 8.42 -3.13 -0.84
CA ILE A 118 7.81 -4.41 -0.56
C ILE A 118 6.54 -4.18 0.27
N LEU A 119 5.44 -4.80 -0.16
CA LEU A 119 4.20 -4.88 0.61
C LEU A 119 4.03 -6.28 1.20
N ASP A 120 3.75 -6.32 2.51
CA ASP A 120 3.51 -7.53 3.27
C ASP A 120 2.06 -7.56 3.78
N TRP A 121 1.38 -8.66 3.48
CA TRP A 121 0.01 -8.89 3.92
C TRP A 121 -0.24 -10.37 4.20
N PRO A 122 -0.94 -10.73 5.29
CA PRO A 122 -1.14 -12.13 5.66
C PRO A 122 -2.15 -12.83 4.74
N PHE A 123 -2.85 -12.10 3.87
CA PHE A 123 -3.79 -12.70 2.93
C PHE A 123 -3.03 -13.45 1.83
N PRO A 124 -3.25 -14.77 1.67
CA PRO A 124 -2.66 -15.52 0.57
C PRO A 124 -3.27 -15.06 -0.76
N ALA A 125 -2.64 -15.43 -1.87
CA ALA A 125 -3.10 -15.18 -3.24
C ALA A 125 -3.03 -13.73 -3.73
N LEU A 126 -2.58 -12.78 -2.90
CA LEU A 126 -2.46 -11.38 -3.33
C LEU A 126 -1.42 -11.21 -4.45
N GLY A 127 -0.28 -11.89 -4.39
CA GLY A 127 0.73 -11.79 -5.44
C GLY A 127 0.23 -12.26 -6.80
N GLU A 128 -0.55 -13.34 -6.81
CA GLU A 128 -1.17 -13.95 -7.99
C GLU A 128 -2.27 -13.08 -8.61
N ASN A 129 -2.87 -12.21 -7.80
CA ASN A 129 -3.99 -11.36 -8.16
C ASN A 129 -3.61 -9.87 -8.28
N THR A 130 -2.33 -9.54 -8.28
CA THR A 130 -1.85 -8.18 -8.59
C THR A 130 -2.30 -7.76 -9.99
N VAL A 131 -2.67 -6.48 -10.12
CA VAL A 131 -3.11 -5.82 -11.35
C VAL A 131 -2.42 -4.46 -11.47
N VAL A 132 -2.08 -4.06 -12.68
CA VAL A 132 -1.71 -2.67 -12.99
C VAL A 132 -2.90 -2.00 -13.65
N ALA A 133 -3.45 -0.97 -13.01
CA ALA A 133 -4.62 -0.24 -13.50
C ALA A 133 -4.23 1.19 -13.90
N LEU A 134 -4.47 1.56 -15.16
CA LEU A 134 -4.37 2.94 -15.61
C LEU A 134 -5.64 3.69 -15.19
N GLN A 135 -5.48 4.65 -14.29
CA GLN A 135 -6.54 5.50 -13.77
C GLN A 135 -6.30 6.96 -14.19
N LYS A 136 -7.34 7.79 -14.11
CA LYS A 136 -7.24 9.24 -14.29
C LYS A 136 -7.90 9.98 -13.14
N GLY A 137 -7.37 11.14 -12.81
CA GLY A 137 -8.01 12.16 -11.98
C GLY A 137 -7.83 13.55 -12.58
N PRO A 138 -8.33 14.60 -11.90
CA PRO A 138 -8.18 15.99 -12.36
C PRO A 138 -6.75 16.44 -12.71
N ALA A 139 -5.72 15.88 -12.07
CA ALA A 139 -4.31 16.19 -12.34
C ALA A 139 -3.67 15.31 -13.42
N GLY A 140 -4.44 14.40 -14.03
CA GLY A 140 -3.98 13.52 -15.10
C GLY A 140 -3.98 12.04 -14.71
N GLU A 141 -3.28 11.26 -15.52
CA GLU A 141 -3.26 9.81 -15.44
C GLU A 141 -2.25 9.30 -14.40
N PHE A 142 -2.47 8.08 -13.91
CA PHE A 142 -1.55 7.37 -13.04
C PHE A 142 -1.77 5.86 -13.12
N HIS A 143 -0.71 5.10 -12.90
CA HIS A 143 -0.73 3.65 -12.80
C HIS A 143 -0.84 3.22 -11.35
N ASN A 144 -2.01 2.71 -10.97
CA ASN A 144 -2.24 2.11 -9.66
C ASN A 144 -1.94 0.62 -9.71
N VAL A 145 -1.02 0.16 -8.89
CA VAL A 145 -0.72 -1.26 -8.78
C VAL A 145 -1.51 -1.80 -7.59
N THR A 146 -2.55 -2.57 -7.88
CA THR A 146 -3.65 -2.85 -6.95
C THR A 146 -4.18 -4.27 -7.12
N TRP A 147 -5.33 -4.55 -6.51
CA TRP A 147 -6.05 -5.82 -6.58
C TRP A 147 -7.50 -5.59 -6.98
N PRO A 148 -8.13 -6.55 -7.67
CA PRO A 148 -9.56 -6.49 -7.93
C PRO A 148 -10.36 -6.35 -6.64
N GLY A 149 -11.30 -5.39 -6.61
CA GLY A 149 -12.10 -5.08 -5.44
C GLY A 149 -11.57 -3.95 -4.56
N MET A 150 -10.36 -3.42 -4.84
CA MET A 150 -9.76 -2.31 -4.09
C MET A 150 -9.92 -0.97 -4.81
N SER A 151 -10.53 -0.01 -4.11
CA SER A 151 -10.69 1.38 -4.55
C SER A 151 -9.56 2.29 -4.08
N GLY A 152 -8.76 1.91 -3.08
CA GLY A 152 -7.62 2.72 -2.61
C GLY A 152 -6.37 2.61 -3.49
N CYS A 153 -5.35 3.40 -3.15
CA CYS A 153 -3.97 3.23 -3.65
C CYS A 153 -3.05 2.83 -2.50
N PHE A 154 -2.16 1.88 -2.74
CA PHE A 154 -1.10 1.48 -1.80
C PHE A 154 0.29 1.81 -2.35
N ASN A 155 0.42 1.75 -3.68
CA ASN A 155 1.59 2.17 -4.42
C ASN A 155 1.21 2.45 -5.88
N ALA A 156 1.69 3.56 -6.42
CA ALA A 156 1.34 3.99 -7.76
C ALA A 156 2.41 4.93 -8.35
N VAL A 157 2.32 5.14 -9.67
CA VAL A 157 3.20 6.01 -10.44
C VAL A 157 2.37 6.97 -11.29
N ALA A 158 2.55 8.27 -11.08
CA ALA A 158 2.07 9.30 -11.98
C ALA A 158 3.24 9.84 -12.79
N HIS A 159 3.38 9.35 -14.03
CA HIS A 159 4.40 9.81 -14.96
C HIS A 159 4.33 11.34 -15.07
N GLY A 160 5.47 12.00 -14.90
CA GLY A 160 5.59 13.45 -15.03
C GLY A 160 5.31 14.20 -13.74
N ARG A 161 4.91 13.49 -12.67
CA ARG A 161 4.50 14.09 -11.39
C ARG A 161 5.26 13.51 -10.20
N PHE A 162 4.98 12.27 -9.82
CA PHE A 162 5.57 11.58 -8.66
C PHE A 162 5.23 10.09 -8.64
N ALA A 163 5.98 9.33 -7.83
CA ALA A 163 5.61 7.97 -7.42
C ALA A 163 5.56 7.90 -5.90
N ALA A 164 4.61 7.15 -5.37
CA ALA A 164 4.37 7.09 -3.93
C ALA A 164 3.87 5.73 -3.47
N ALA A 165 4.11 5.44 -2.20
CA ALA A 165 3.62 4.27 -1.50
C ALA A 165 3.27 4.60 -0.06
N LEU A 166 2.50 3.73 0.59
CA LEU A 166 2.21 3.82 2.02
C LEU A 166 2.67 2.59 2.78
N ASN A 167 3.10 2.79 4.01
CA ASN A 167 3.50 1.78 4.98
C ASN A 167 2.59 1.92 6.21
N GLN A 168 2.15 0.80 6.77
CA GLN A 168 1.42 0.80 8.03
C GLN A 168 2.30 1.37 9.16
N ALA A 169 1.81 2.42 9.82
CA ALA A 169 2.45 3.01 10.99
C ALA A 169 2.41 2.07 12.21
N PRO A 170 3.30 2.27 13.20
CA PRO A 170 3.27 1.51 14.44
C PRO A 170 1.95 1.72 15.22
N MET A 171 1.65 0.83 16.16
CA MET A 171 0.49 0.97 17.03
C MET A 171 0.79 1.90 18.20
N ARG A 172 -0.07 2.89 18.45
CA ARG A 172 0.03 3.75 19.64
C ARG A 172 -0.13 2.91 20.91
N ARG A 173 0.76 3.09 21.89
CA ARG A 173 0.66 2.47 23.20
C ARG A 173 -0.20 3.30 24.15
N HIS A 174 -0.87 2.63 25.08
CA HIS A 174 -1.67 3.24 26.15
C HIS A 174 -1.34 2.67 27.54
N TRP A 175 -0.22 1.95 27.69
CA TRP A 175 0.25 1.31 28.93
C TRP A 175 -0.76 0.34 29.57
N THR A 176 -1.68 -0.20 28.78
CA THR A 176 -2.74 -1.10 29.26
C THR A 176 -2.60 -2.53 28.72
N GLY A 177 -1.46 -2.86 28.13
CA GLY A 177 -1.23 -4.13 27.46
C GLY A 177 -1.83 -4.17 26.05
N ILE A 178 -1.31 -5.08 25.21
CA ILE A 178 -1.53 -5.08 23.77
C ILE A 178 -3.02 -5.12 23.36
N PHE A 179 -3.84 -5.91 24.06
CA PHE A 179 -5.25 -6.09 23.73
C PHE A 179 -6.08 -4.84 24.04
N ILE A 180 -5.87 -4.22 25.20
CA ILE A 180 -6.60 -3.02 25.60
C ILE A 180 -6.12 -1.83 24.75
N ASP A 181 -4.82 -1.74 24.48
CA ASP A 181 -4.25 -0.73 23.60
C ASP A 181 -4.86 -0.84 22.18
N TRP A 182 -5.00 -2.05 21.64
CA TRP A 182 -5.65 -2.28 20.36
C TRP A 182 -7.12 -1.79 20.37
N ALA A 183 -7.89 -2.14 21.41
CA ALA A 183 -9.29 -1.74 21.53
C ALA A 183 -9.44 -0.20 21.64
N ARG A 184 -8.56 0.45 22.41
CA ARG A 184 -8.49 1.92 22.52
C ARG A 184 -8.17 2.57 21.19
N ASN A 185 -7.19 2.06 20.45
CA ASN A 185 -6.88 2.53 19.11
C ASN A 185 -8.08 2.38 18.16
N ARG A 186 -8.81 1.25 18.23
CA ARG A 186 -10.02 1.06 17.42
C ARG A 186 -11.12 2.07 17.76
N HIS A 187 -11.28 2.40 19.04
CA HIS A 187 -12.19 3.47 19.48
C HIS A 187 -11.78 4.84 18.94
N LEU A 188 -10.49 5.17 18.97
CA LEU A 188 -9.98 6.42 18.40
C LEU A 188 -10.27 6.52 16.90
N ILE A 189 -9.99 5.45 16.14
CA ILE A 189 -10.32 5.37 14.69
C ILE A 189 -11.83 5.54 14.46
N ASN A 190 -12.66 4.97 15.34
CA ASN A 190 -14.12 5.12 15.23
C ASN A 190 -14.59 6.55 15.50
N LYS A 191 -13.80 7.41 16.15
CA LYS A 191 -14.12 8.84 16.29
C LYS A 191 -13.68 9.67 15.08
N GLN A 192 -12.76 9.17 14.26
CA GLN A 192 -12.27 9.89 13.08
C GLN A 192 -13.31 9.97 11.96
N LYS A 193 -13.22 11.06 11.18
CA LYS A 193 -14.00 11.33 9.97
C LYS A 193 -13.13 11.60 8.73
N ALA A 194 -11.82 11.68 8.91
CA ALA A 194 -10.84 11.88 7.84
C ALA A 194 -10.73 10.66 6.94
N LEU A 195 -10.05 10.76 5.79
CA LEU A 195 -9.87 9.64 4.87
C LEU A 195 -8.96 8.55 5.45
N PRO A 196 -9.22 7.27 5.13
CA PRO A 196 -8.22 6.22 5.31
C PRO A 196 -6.97 6.52 4.46
N PRO A 197 -5.77 6.15 4.92
CA PRO A 197 -4.54 6.47 4.21
C PRO A 197 -4.50 6.03 2.75
N ALA A 198 -5.02 4.83 2.42
CA ALA A 198 -5.08 4.37 1.04
C ALA A 198 -6.02 5.22 0.15
N HIS A 199 -7.07 5.79 0.74
CA HIS A 199 -8.00 6.68 0.03
C HIS A 199 -7.40 8.09 -0.09
N LEU A 200 -6.69 8.58 0.93
CA LEU A 200 -5.93 9.83 0.81
C LEU A 200 -4.85 9.70 -0.27
N LEU A 201 -4.10 8.59 -0.30
CA LEU A 201 -3.07 8.38 -1.31
C LEU A 201 -3.66 8.39 -2.72
N ARG A 202 -4.82 7.72 -2.92
CA ARG A 202 -5.55 7.81 -4.20
C ARG A 202 -5.93 9.25 -4.52
N HIS A 203 -6.49 9.98 -3.55
CA HIS A 203 -6.88 11.38 -3.75
C HIS A 203 -5.70 12.23 -4.23
N VAL A 204 -4.53 12.05 -3.62
CA VAL A 204 -3.29 12.73 -4.02
C VAL A 204 -2.88 12.38 -5.45
N PHE A 205 -2.94 11.11 -5.86
CA PHE A 205 -2.69 10.73 -7.25
C PHE A 205 -3.68 11.34 -8.25
N GLU A 206 -4.95 11.50 -7.84
CA GLU A 206 -5.98 12.11 -8.65
C GLU A 206 -5.81 13.63 -8.79
N THR A 207 -5.27 14.35 -7.78
CA THR A 207 -5.37 15.82 -7.73
C THR A 207 -4.05 16.58 -7.62
N ALA A 208 -2.97 15.99 -7.09
CA ALA A 208 -1.69 16.69 -6.96
C ALA A 208 -1.00 16.82 -8.33
N LYS A 209 -0.56 18.03 -8.68
CA LYS A 209 0.06 18.33 -9.97
C LYS A 209 1.52 17.92 -10.04
N ASP A 210 2.20 17.87 -8.89
CA ASP A 210 3.63 17.58 -8.80
C ASP A 210 4.01 17.00 -7.43
N TYR A 211 5.30 16.70 -7.27
CA TYR A 211 5.90 16.20 -6.03
C TYR A 211 5.67 17.14 -4.83
N ALA A 212 5.77 18.45 -5.00
CA ALA A 212 5.66 19.41 -3.91
C ALA A 212 4.21 19.49 -3.39
N GLU A 213 3.24 19.51 -4.28
CA GLU A 213 1.81 19.47 -3.93
C GLU A 213 1.45 18.13 -3.28
N ALA A 214 1.93 17.00 -3.83
CA ALA A 214 1.72 15.68 -3.25
C ALA A 214 2.29 15.59 -1.83
N LYS A 215 3.53 16.06 -1.64
CA LYS A 215 4.19 16.14 -0.32
C LYS A 215 3.39 16.98 0.66
N LYS A 216 2.88 18.14 0.24
CA LYS A 216 2.04 19.01 1.06
C LYS A 216 0.76 18.27 1.48
N MET A 217 0.00 17.74 0.54
CA MET A 217 -1.25 17.03 0.81
C MET A 217 -1.04 15.84 1.75
N LEU A 218 -0.05 14.99 1.47
CA LEU A 218 0.29 13.83 2.30
C LEU A 218 0.82 14.21 3.69
N SER A 219 1.24 15.46 3.91
CA SER A 219 1.69 15.97 5.21
C SER A 219 0.60 16.70 5.99
N THR A 220 -0.33 17.38 5.32
CA THR A 220 -1.26 18.29 5.97
C THR A 220 -2.70 17.81 5.99
N GLU A 221 -3.11 16.98 5.03
CA GLU A 221 -4.50 16.52 4.99
C GLU A 221 -4.80 15.57 6.16
N PRO A 222 -5.97 15.70 6.82
CA PRO A 222 -6.37 14.80 7.88
C PRO A 222 -6.40 13.34 7.43
N ILE A 223 -5.98 12.43 8.31
CA ILE A 223 -6.07 10.97 8.10
C ILE A 223 -6.77 10.28 9.28
N SER A 224 -7.46 9.18 9.01
CA SER A 224 -8.24 8.47 10.03
C SER A 224 -7.42 7.54 10.94
N ILE A 225 -6.20 7.22 10.53
CA ILE A 225 -5.30 6.32 11.25
C ILE A 225 -3.86 6.68 10.85
N PRO A 226 -2.87 6.58 11.75
CA PRO A 226 -1.46 6.82 11.44
C PRO A 226 -0.93 6.05 10.22
N VAL A 227 0.01 6.65 9.49
CA VAL A 227 0.64 6.11 8.27
C VAL A 227 2.07 6.59 8.12
N ILE A 228 2.84 5.88 7.32
CA ILE A 228 4.14 6.32 6.83
C ILE A 228 4.06 6.34 5.30
N TYR A 229 4.14 7.51 4.67
CA TYR A 229 4.20 7.61 3.20
C TYR A 229 5.64 7.66 2.73
N ILE A 230 5.89 7.13 1.54
CA ILE A 230 7.14 7.25 0.81
C ILE A 230 6.80 7.94 -0.49
N LEU A 231 7.53 9.00 -0.82
CA LEU A 231 7.26 9.84 -1.98
C LEU A 231 8.56 10.12 -2.72
N THR A 232 8.50 10.01 -4.05
CA THR A 232 9.60 10.32 -4.99
C THR A 232 9.09 11.21 -6.10
N GLY A 233 9.89 12.21 -6.48
CA GLY A 233 9.58 13.19 -7.52
C GLY A 233 10.33 12.94 -8.81
N MET A 234 10.53 14.02 -9.55
CA MET A 234 11.06 14.08 -10.92
C MET A 234 12.54 14.46 -10.97
N LYS A 235 13.07 15.02 -9.89
CA LYS A 235 14.41 15.59 -9.82
C LYS A 235 15.25 14.89 -8.76
N GLU A 236 16.57 14.99 -8.93
CA GLU A 236 17.51 14.56 -7.90
C GLU A 236 17.17 15.20 -6.54
N GLY A 237 17.23 14.40 -5.49
CA GLY A 237 16.90 14.85 -4.13
C GLY A 237 15.40 14.91 -3.81
N GLU A 238 14.49 14.81 -4.79
CA GLU A 238 13.04 14.76 -4.53
C GLU A 238 12.62 13.38 -4.02
N GLY A 239 13.00 13.06 -2.78
CA GLY A 239 12.62 11.83 -2.10
C GLY A 239 12.39 12.07 -0.62
N CYS A 240 11.33 11.53 -0.04
CA CYS A 240 11.09 11.64 1.40
C CYS A 240 10.27 10.49 1.98
N VAL A 241 10.37 10.34 3.30
CA VAL A 241 9.44 9.58 4.13
C VAL A 241 8.61 10.56 4.95
N ILE A 242 7.29 10.43 4.92
CA ILE A 242 6.35 11.27 5.67
C ILE A 242 5.69 10.40 6.75
N GLU A 243 6.14 10.52 7.99
CA GLU A 243 5.54 9.84 9.13
C GLU A 243 4.37 10.66 9.66
N ARG A 244 3.20 10.05 9.77
CA ARG A 244 1.95 10.73 10.08
C ARG A 244 1.26 10.11 11.28
N THR A 245 0.76 10.99 12.14
CA THR A 245 -0.41 10.71 12.97
C THR A 245 -1.63 11.40 12.35
N GLU A 246 -2.79 11.24 12.96
CA GLU A 246 -4.05 11.84 12.51
C GLU A 246 -3.91 13.36 12.27
N ASN A 247 -3.15 14.05 13.13
CA ASN A 247 -3.02 15.51 13.12
C ASN A 247 -1.58 16.05 13.03
N ASN A 248 -0.55 15.19 13.06
CA ASN A 248 0.84 15.62 12.97
C ASN A 248 1.56 14.91 11.83
N ALA A 249 2.59 15.57 11.31
CA ALA A 249 3.49 15.03 10.31
C ALA A 249 4.94 15.30 10.70
N PHE A 250 5.81 14.35 10.38
CA PHE A 250 7.24 14.55 10.37
C PHE A 250 7.80 14.05 9.05
N ILE A 251 8.57 14.89 8.37
CA ILE A 251 9.13 14.58 7.07
C ILE A 251 10.62 14.30 7.25
N ARG A 252 11.05 13.11 6.84
CA ARG A 252 12.45 12.74 6.70
C ARG A 252 12.82 12.86 5.23
N GLU A 253 13.49 13.94 4.87
CA GLU A 253 14.03 14.11 3.52
C GLU A 253 15.09 13.04 3.23
N MET A 254 15.24 12.68 1.97
CA MET A 254 16.34 11.86 1.50
C MET A 254 17.68 12.50 1.86
N GLN A 255 18.55 11.73 2.49
CA GLN A 255 19.91 12.14 2.86
C GLN A 255 20.90 11.12 2.30
N ASN A 256 22.03 11.58 1.78
CA ASN A 256 23.06 10.71 1.20
C ASN A 256 22.48 9.73 0.15
N GLY A 257 21.56 10.24 -0.68
CA GLY A 257 20.95 9.49 -1.77
C GLY A 257 19.94 8.41 -1.34
N ARG A 258 19.52 8.32 -0.08
CA ARG A 258 18.47 7.38 0.33
C ARG A 258 17.66 7.82 1.55
N VAL A 259 16.44 7.32 1.66
CA VAL A 259 15.65 7.32 2.91
C VAL A 259 14.69 6.14 2.85
N THR A 260 14.56 5.40 3.95
CA THR A 260 13.74 4.19 4.00
C THR A 260 12.85 4.20 5.22
N ALA A 261 11.81 3.37 5.17
CA ALA A 261 10.94 3.10 6.30
C ALA A 261 10.39 1.68 6.21
N ALA A 262 10.17 1.09 7.38
CA ALA A 262 9.33 -0.09 7.54
C ALA A 262 8.03 0.31 8.24
N ASN A 263 7.76 -0.21 9.43
CA ASN A 263 6.50 -0.04 10.17
C ASN A 263 6.71 0.47 11.60
N HIS A 264 7.72 1.31 11.79
CA HIS A 264 7.98 2.06 13.02
C HIS A 264 8.29 3.51 12.67
N PHE A 265 8.11 4.41 13.63
CA PHE A 265 8.51 5.81 13.48
C PHE A 265 9.98 5.95 13.84
N GLU A 266 10.77 6.55 12.97
CA GLU A 266 12.16 6.96 13.24
C GLU A 266 12.23 8.44 13.64
N SER A 267 11.14 9.19 13.42
CA SER A 267 11.02 10.58 13.85
C SER A 267 10.72 10.73 15.34
N PRO A 268 10.78 11.97 15.88
CA PRO A 268 10.31 12.29 17.23
C PRO A 268 8.85 11.91 17.50
N LEU A 269 8.03 11.63 16.48
CA LEU A 269 6.68 11.09 16.68
C LEU A 269 6.69 9.80 17.50
N ASN A 270 7.77 9.01 17.42
CA ASN A 270 7.95 7.78 18.19
C ASN A 270 7.96 8.01 19.71
N GLY A 271 8.34 9.22 20.16
CA GLY A 271 8.36 9.61 21.57
C GLY A 271 7.04 10.20 22.09
N LEU A 272 6.03 10.40 21.23
CA LEU A 272 4.78 11.02 21.65
C LEU A 272 3.91 10.07 22.51
N GLY A 273 3.27 10.62 23.54
CA GLY A 273 2.41 9.87 24.44
C GLY A 273 3.17 8.78 25.20
N HIS A 274 2.66 7.56 25.18
CA HIS A 274 3.33 6.39 25.80
C HIS A 274 4.22 5.62 24.82
N GLY A 275 4.59 6.26 23.71
CA GLY A 275 5.36 5.68 22.63
C GLY A 275 4.53 4.79 21.70
N TRP A 276 5.24 4.15 20.77
CA TRP A 276 4.64 3.36 19.70
C TRP A 276 5.24 1.96 19.65
N MET A 277 4.40 0.99 19.29
CA MET A 277 4.78 -0.40 19.11
C MET A 277 4.97 -0.67 17.62
N PRO A 278 6.21 -0.96 17.17
CA PRO A 278 6.48 -1.40 15.80
C PRO A 278 5.51 -2.51 15.38
N ARG A 279 5.08 -2.45 14.13
CA ARG A 279 4.30 -3.53 13.49
C ARG A 279 5.18 -4.31 12.52
N ALA A 280 4.64 -5.42 12.03
CA ALA A 280 5.31 -6.38 11.18
C ALA A 280 6.58 -7.00 11.78
N THR A 281 7.03 -8.09 11.18
CA THR A 281 8.22 -8.80 11.63
C THR A 281 9.47 -7.95 11.40
N ASN A 282 10.32 -7.85 12.44
CA ASN A 282 11.66 -7.26 12.36
C ASN A 282 11.77 -5.85 11.76
N SER A 283 10.76 -4.99 12.00
CA SER A 283 10.64 -3.64 11.43
C SER A 283 11.94 -2.80 11.48
N HIS A 284 12.63 -2.75 12.62
CA HIS A 284 13.90 -2.02 12.76
C HIS A 284 15.02 -2.61 11.89
N ASN A 285 15.20 -3.93 11.94
CA ASN A 285 16.24 -4.61 11.16
C ASN A 285 15.98 -4.47 9.65
N ARG A 286 14.71 -4.50 9.21
CA ARG A 286 14.37 -4.30 7.80
C ARG A 286 14.73 -2.91 7.28
N VAL A 287 14.58 -1.86 8.10
CA VAL A 287 15.08 -0.52 7.75
C VAL A 287 16.60 -0.52 7.62
N VAL A 288 17.32 -1.12 8.58
CA VAL A 288 18.79 -1.21 8.50
C VAL A 288 19.25 -1.94 7.24
N CYS A 289 18.63 -3.08 6.92
CA CYS A 289 18.94 -3.83 5.70
C CYS A 289 18.56 -3.05 4.43
N ALA A 290 17.41 -2.38 4.39
CA ALA A 290 17.01 -1.55 3.26
C ALA A 290 17.95 -0.37 3.05
N MET A 291 18.40 0.28 4.12
CA MET A 291 19.43 1.32 4.07
C MET A 291 20.78 0.79 3.59
N GLY A 292 21.06 -0.50 3.76
CA GLY A 292 22.28 -1.17 3.30
C GLY A 292 22.20 -1.78 1.89
N VAL A 293 21.07 -1.66 1.18
CA VAL A 293 20.94 -2.18 -0.19
C VAL A 293 21.92 -1.46 -1.13
N ASP A 294 22.60 -2.24 -1.97
CA ASP A 294 23.44 -1.72 -3.04
C ASP A 294 22.55 -1.08 -4.12
N MET A 295 22.88 0.13 -4.57
CA MET A 295 22.11 0.82 -5.60
C MET A 295 22.10 0.04 -6.93
N THR A 296 23.17 -0.72 -7.21
CA THR A 296 23.24 -1.59 -8.39
C THR A 296 22.22 -2.72 -8.31
N ASP A 297 21.94 -3.28 -7.14
CA ASP A 297 20.90 -4.30 -6.95
C ASP A 297 19.50 -3.75 -7.29
N ILE A 298 19.24 -2.46 -7.00
CA ILE A 298 17.97 -1.78 -7.33
C ILE A 298 17.80 -1.60 -8.85
N SER A 299 18.90 -1.34 -9.56
CA SER A 299 18.88 -1.18 -11.02
C SER A 299 18.57 -2.51 -11.74
N LYS A 300 18.98 -3.63 -11.16
CA LYS A 300 18.71 -4.98 -11.64
C LYS A 300 17.33 -5.47 -11.22
N ASP A 301 16.87 -6.57 -11.81
CA ASP A 301 15.52 -7.07 -11.58
C ASP A 301 15.39 -7.76 -10.22
N PHE A 302 14.98 -6.98 -9.21
CA PHE A 302 14.62 -7.47 -7.88
C PHE A 302 15.72 -8.28 -7.15
N GLU A 303 17.01 -8.14 -7.49
CA GLU A 303 18.10 -8.80 -6.75
C GLU A 303 18.15 -8.37 -5.27
N TRP A 304 17.67 -7.16 -4.98
CA TRP A 304 17.50 -6.62 -3.63
C TRP A 304 16.33 -7.26 -2.84
N PHE A 305 15.42 -7.99 -3.51
CA PHE A 305 14.27 -8.67 -2.89
C PHE A 305 14.73 -9.95 -2.18
N ARG A 306 15.37 -9.78 -1.02
CA ARG A 306 15.91 -10.85 -0.18
C ARG A 306 15.55 -10.65 1.28
N GLU A 307 15.61 -11.73 2.05
CA GLU A 307 15.45 -11.65 3.49
C GLU A 307 16.55 -10.75 4.11
N PRO A 308 16.24 -9.98 5.16
CA PRO A 308 14.96 -9.91 5.87
C PRO A 308 13.98 -8.87 5.30
N ILE A 309 14.33 -8.14 4.24
CA ILE A 309 13.48 -7.11 3.64
C ILE A 309 12.22 -7.79 3.08
N ALA A 310 12.41 -8.82 2.25
CA ALA A 310 11.39 -9.81 1.89
C ALA A 310 11.16 -10.79 3.05
N ASN A 311 9.94 -11.28 3.20
CA ASN A 311 9.56 -12.23 4.25
C ASN A 311 8.36 -13.09 3.82
N TYR A 312 7.89 -13.99 4.68
CA TYR A 312 6.79 -14.92 4.39
C TYR A 312 5.44 -14.23 4.12
N GLU A 313 5.26 -12.99 4.57
CA GLU A 313 4.06 -12.17 4.31
C GLU A 313 4.20 -11.29 3.07
N SER A 314 5.37 -11.24 2.42
CA SER A 314 5.55 -10.44 1.21
C SER A 314 4.62 -10.91 0.09
N ARG A 315 3.95 -9.95 -0.55
CA ARG A 315 2.98 -10.17 -1.64
C ARG A 315 3.29 -9.41 -2.90
N LEU A 316 4.06 -8.34 -2.81
CA LEU A 316 4.36 -7.48 -3.93
C LEU A 316 5.71 -6.80 -3.71
N ALA A 317 6.52 -6.73 -4.76
CA ALA A 317 7.70 -5.88 -4.83
C ALA A 317 7.60 -4.95 -6.05
N MET A 318 8.02 -3.70 -5.88
CA MET A 318 7.94 -2.67 -6.90
C MET A 318 9.18 -1.77 -6.89
N VAL A 319 9.65 -1.42 -8.08
CA VAL A 319 10.62 -0.35 -8.32
C VAL A 319 10.01 0.60 -9.34
N ALA A 320 9.97 1.90 -9.06
CA ALA A 320 9.33 2.88 -9.93
C ALA A 320 10.11 4.19 -10.01
N LYS A 321 10.01 4.85 -11.17
CA LYS A 321 10.64 6.15 -11.43
C LYS A 321 9.62 7.09 -12.05
N ALA A 322 9.37 8.23 -11.41
CA ALA A 322 8.29 9.12 -11.82
C ALA A 322 8.60 9.90 -13.11
N ASP A 323 9.89 10.18 -13.37
CA ASP A 323 10.34 11.01 -14.50
C ASP A 323 10.08 10.40 -15.87
N THR A 324 10.28 9.10 -15.96
CA THR A 324 10.09 8.30 -17.17
C THR A 324 8.74 7.61 -17.18
N GLY A 325 8.08 7.51 -16.02
CA GLY A 325 6.91 6.66 -15.84
C GLY A 325 7.22 5.16 -15.81
N ASN A 326 8.50 4.78 -15.92
CA ASN A 326 8.94 3.38 -15.93
C ASN A 326 8.78 2.77 -14.54
N PHE A 327 8.24 1.57 -14.48
CA PHE A 327 8.23 0.78 -13.25
C PHE A 327 8.24 -0.72 -13.53
N LYS A 328 8.76 -1.46 -12.57
CA LYS A 328 8.81 -2.91 -12.54
C LYS A 328 8.01 -3.39 -11.33
N VAL A 329 7.20 -4.43 -11.52
CA VAL A 329 6.42 -5.05 -10.43
C VAL A 329 6.49 -6.57 -10.54
N ILE A 330 6.60 -7.22 -9.39
CA ILE A 330 6.30 -8.64 -9.22
C ILE A 330 5.30 -8.83 -8.08
N GLY A 331 4.32 -9.70 -8.30
CA GLY A 331 3.57 -10.37 -7.24
C GLY A 331 4.35 -11.56 -6.70
N THR A 332 4.28 -11.77 -5.38
CA THR A 332 5.04 -12.80 -4.66
C THR A 332 4.17 -13.61 -3.68
N ALA A 333 4.61 -14.82 -3.37
CA ALA A 333 4.10 -15.64 -2.27
C ALA A 333 5.23 -15.83 -1.27
N GLY A 334 5.30 -14.92 -0.30
CA GLY A 334 6.47 -14.77 0.56
C GLY A 334 7.66 -14.27 -0.26
N VAL A 335 8.81 -14.91 -0.08
CA VAL A 335 10.07 -14.58 -0.78
C VAL A 335 10.15 -15.11 -2.23
N LYS A 336 9.11 -15.80 -2.72
CA LYS A 336 9.10 -16.39 -4.06
C LYS A 336 8.24 -15.57 -5.01
N PRO A 337 8.76 -15.12 -6.16
CA PRO A 337 7.94 -14.56 -7.23
C PRO A 337 6.92 -15.60 -7.72
N VAL A 338 5.67 -15.17 -7.93
CA VAL A 338 4.59 -15.99 -8.51
C VAL A 338 4.06 -15.41 -9.82
N THR A 339 4.65 -14.28 -10.24
CA THR A 339 4.32 -13.59 -11.49
C THR A 339 5.58 -13.34 -12.30
N LYS A 340 5.40 -13.16 -13.61
CA LYS A 340 6.44 -12.59 -14.47
C LYS A 340 6.67 -11.14 -14.06
N VAL A 341 7.88 -10.63 -14.27
CA VAL A 341 8.18 -9.21 -14.08
C VAL A 341 7.31 -8.39 -15.03
N PHE A 342 6.38 -7.61 -14.49
CA PHE A 342 5.67 -6.58 -15.23
C PHE A 342 6.60 -5.39 -15.45
N ARG A 343 6.57 -4.80 -16.65
CA ARG A 343 7.30 -3.59 -17.00
C ARG A 343 6.39 -2.63 -17.74
N MET A 344 6.42 -1.37 -17.33
CA MET A 344 5.91 -0.24 -18.10
C MET A 344 7.04 0.44 -18.86
#